data_AF-A0A930JV49-F1
#
_entry.id   AF-A0A930JV49-F1
#
_cell.length_a   1.000
_cell.length_b   1.000
_cell.length_c   1.000
_cell.angle_alpha   90.00
_cell.angle_beta   90.00
_cell.angle_gamma   90.00
#
_symmetry.space_group_name_H-M   'P 1'
#
loop_
_entity.id
_entity.type
_entity.pdbx_description
1 polymer ?
#
loop_
_entity_poly.entity_id
_entity_poly.type
_entity_poly.pdbx_seq_one_letter_code
_entity_poly.pdbx_strand_id
1 'polypeptide(L)' 'ANDLPMISEAGLGIAYHAKPRVQATAEQNITTIGLDGVLYFLGFKDSYLGDAGKL' A
#
# COMPACT_ATOMS: atom_id res chain seq x y z
N ALA A 1 7.16 11.01 -6.78
CA ALA A 1 8.38 10.63 -7.53
C ALA A 1 9.61 10.80 -6.66
N ASN A 2 9.63 11.82 -5.80
CA ASN A 2 10.57 11.93 -4.67
C ASN A 2 10.55 10.70 -3.76
N ASP A 3 9.45 9.94 -3.79
CA ASP A 3 9.21 8.72 -3.01
C ASP A 3 9.82 7.48 -3.67
N LEU A 4 10.24 7.54 -4.94
CA LEU A 4 10.79 6.40 -5.66
C LEU A 4 12.06 5.84 -5.01
N PRO A 5 13.05 6.65 -4.60
CA PRO A 5 14.21 6.13 -3.89
C PRO A 5 13.84 5.42 -2.59
N MET A 6 12.84 5.93 -1.86
CA MET A 6 12.37 5.33 -0.61
C MET A 6 11.64 4.00 -0.85
N ILE A 7 10.76 3.95 -1.86
CA ILE A 7 9.98 2.75 -2.20
C ILE A 7 10.89 1.65 -2.75
N SER A 8 11.91 1.99 -3.53
CA SER A 8 12.85 1.02 -4.12
C SER A 8 13.83 0.43 -3.10
N GLU A 9 14.17 1.16 -2.04
CA GLU A 9 15.03 0.65 -0.97
C GLU A 9 14.24 -0.18 0.06
N ALA A 10 12.94 0.05 0.19
CA ALA A 10 12.10 -0.65 1.15
C ALA A 10 11.91 -2.13 0.76
N GLY A 11 12.01 -3.03 1.74
CA GLY A 11 11.65 -4.45 1.54
C GLY A 11 10.17 -4.67 1.22
N LEU A 12 9.32 -3.67 1.51
CA LEU A 12 7.93 -3.60 1.07
C LEU A 12 7.58 -2.13 0.78
N GLY A 13 7.72 -1.71 -0.47
CA GLY A 13 7.33 -0.38 -0.94
C GLY A 13 5.95 -0.39 -1.59
N ILE A 14 5.02 0.42 -1.07
CA ILE A 14 3.64 0.53 -1.59
C ILE A 14 3.37 1.96 -2.04
N ALA A 15 2.99 2.11 -3.31
CA ALA A 15 2.50 3.37 -3.86
C ALA A 15 1.01 3.55 -3.52
N TYR A 16 0.72 4.44 -2.57
CA TYR A 16 -0.65 4.79 -2.18
C TYR A 16 -1.13 6.05 -2.90
N HIS A 17 -2.23 5.93 -3.67
CA HIS A 17 -2.85 7.02 -4.44
C HIS A 17 -1.81 7.86 -5.21
N ALA A 18 -0.79 7.18 -5.72
CA ALA A 18 0.41 7.84 -6.22
C ALA A 18 0.18 8.40 -7.63
N LYS A 19 1.06 9.31 -8.08
CA LYS A 19 1.02 9.81 -9.46
C LYS A 19 1.35 8.68 -10.44
N PRO A 20 0.88 8.71 -11.72
CA PRO A 20 1.10 7.63 -12.69
C PRO A 20 2.56 7.20 -12.83
N ARG A 21 3.49 8.16 -12.80
CA ARG A 21 4.93 7.88 -12.86
C ARG A 21 5.44 7.04 -11.68
N VAL A 22 4.87 7.22 -10.50
CA VAL A 22 5.23 6.42 -9.32
C VAL A 22 4.57 5.05 -9.38
N GLN A 23 3.31 5.00 -9.82
CA GLN A 23 2.58 3.74 -9.96
C GLN A 23 3.25 2.77 -10.94
N ALA A 24 3.75 3.29 -12.06
CA ALA A 24 4.42 2.49 -13.09
C ALA A 24 5.75 1.89 -12.63
N THR A 25 6.33 2.38 -11.53
CA THR A 25 7.64 1.93 -11.02
C THR A 25 7.52 1.17 -9.70
N ALA A 26 6.49 1.45 -8.90
CA ALA A 26 6.25 0.72 -7.66
C ALA A 26 5.67 -0.68 -7.95
N GLU A 27 6.21 -1.70 -7.29
CA GLU A 27 5.74 -3.09 -7.44
C GLU A 27 4.33 -3.28 -6.89
N GLN A 28 4.02 -2.59 -5.78
CA GLN A 28 2.72 -2.66 -5.11
C GLN A 28 2.02 -1.30 -5.18
N ASN A 29 0.74 -1.32 -5.52
CA ASN A 29 -0.08 -0.12 -5.70
C ASN A 29 -1.41 -0.26 -4.99
N ILE A 30 -1.81 0.78 -4.26
CA ILE A 30 -3.15 0.93 -3.69
C ILE A 30 -3.78 2.17 -4.31
N THR A 31 -4.86 1.99 -5.08
CA THR A 31 -5.49 3.07 -5.85
C THR A 31 -6.99 3.24 -5.55
N THR A 32 -7.68 2.18 -5.13
CA THR A 32 -9.14 2.16 -4.98
C THR A 32 -9.60 2.06 -3.53
N ILE A 33 -8.74 1.59 -2.62
CA ILE A 33 -9.04 1.43 -1.19
C ILE A 33 -8.25 2.45 -0.36
N GLY A 34 -8.61 2.55 0.93
CA GLY A 34 -7.93 3.40 1.90
C GLY A 34 -6.54 2.89 2.27
N LEU A 35 -5.88 3.63 3.16
CA LEU A 35 -4.53 3.29 3.63
C LEU A 35 -4.52 2.01 4.50
N ASP A 36 -5.66 1.66 5.08
CA ASP A 36 -5.93 0.37 5.73
C ASP A 36 -5.69 -0.83 4.82
N GLY A 37 -5.78 -0.65 3.50
CA GLY A 37 -5.36 -1.63 2.51
C GLY A 37 -3.94 -2.17 2.68
N VAL A 38 -3.04 -1.39 3.31
CA VAL A 38 -1.66 -1.82 3.63
C VAL A 38 -1.64 -3.04 4.56
N LEU A 39 -2.65 -3.20 5.43
CA LEU A 39 -2.71 -4.29 6.41
C LEU A 39 -2.75 -5.67 5.73
N TYR A 40 -3.37 -5.78 4.56
CA TYR A 40 -3.40 -7.03 3.80
C TYR A 40 -2.01 -7.44 3.26
N PHE A 41 -1.18 -6.47 2.88
CA PHE A 41 0.21 -6.73 2.47
C PHE A 41 1.10 -7.15 3.64
N LEU A 42 0.72 -6.76 4.86
CA LEU A 42 1.37 -7.21 6.10
C LEU A 42 0.83 -8.55 6.61
N GLY A 43 -0.10 -9.19 5.89
CA GLY A 43 -0.66 -10.50 6.23
C GLY A 43 -1.87 -10.47 7.17
N PHE A 44 -2.39 -9.29 7.51
CA PHE A 44 -3.65 -9.18 8.23
C PHE A 44 -4.81 -9.52 7.32
N LYS A 45 -5.84 -10.11 7.92
CA LYS A 45 -7.10 -10.47 7.27
C LYS A 45 -8.24 -9.85 8.06
N ASP A 46 -9.42 -9.78 7.46
CA ASP A 46 -10.63 -9.27 8.11
C ASP A 46 -10.94 -9.97 9.44
N SER A 47 -10.55 -11.23 9.60
CA SER A 47 -10.71 -11.96 10.86
C SER A 47 -9.89 -11.39 12.02
N TYR A 48 -8.81 -10.68 11.72
CA TYR A 48 -7.96 -9.99 12.71
C TYR A 48 -8.41 -8.55 12.95
N LEU A 49 -9.18 -8.00 12.03
CA LEU A 49 -9.71 -6.66 12.09
C LEU A 49 -11.08 -6.78 12.78
N GLY A 50 -11.15 -6.37 14.05
CA GLY A 50 -12.43 -6.25 14.75
C GLY A 50 -13.39 -5.30 14.02
N ASP A 51 -14.56 -5.04 14.58
CA ASP A 51 -15.60 -4.24 13.88
C ASP A 51 -15.13 -2.82 13.46
N ALA A 52 -14.04 -2.31 14.03
CA ALA A 52 -13.42 -1.04 13.67
C ALA A 52 -12.46 -1.08 12.45
N GLY A 53 -12.12 -2.26 11.92
CA GLY A 53 -11.15 -2.42 10.83
C GLY A 53 -11.65 -3.21 9.63
N LYS A 54 -12.94 -3.58 9.60
CA LYS A 54 -13.55 -4.17 8.39
C LYS A 54 -13.80 -3.09 7.35
N LEU A 55 -13.34 -3.35 6.12
CA LEU A 55 -13.69 -2.59 4.92
C LEU A 55 -15.18 -2.66 4.61
#